data_AF-A0A562E6L3-F1
#
_entry.id   AF-A0A562E6L3-F1
#
_cell.length_a   1.000
_cell.length_b   1.000
_cell.length_c   1.000
_cell.angle_alpha   90.00
_cell.angle_beta   90.00
_cell.angle_gamma   90.00
#
_symmetry.space_group_name_H-M   'P 1'
#
loop_
_entity.id
_entity.type
_entity.pdbx_description
1 polymer ?
#
loop_
_entity_poly.entity_id
_entity_poly.type
_entity_poly.pdbx_seq_one_letter_code
_entity_poly.pdbx_strand_id
1 'polypeptide(L)'
;MGAVHFTSGEDGTLTCEVRSLGGRLLRLTGNLATVEPLTSGDAQMVANKALAHNAWAYVKHETEYQAATEDDQRKSHRKQADEHAAVAEGIANLIDDLADDFTTAWCSGCFMRTEHRKVHGKRSGVRAHLCASCGVATVGCAAPQCVHMATRGLGSFRIPRYCAEHRHDIPSFERATDTVEGPEDYGKLLKYDKPNLNRATKLAAAGVLAAGVAVPGGIAAAPAVGGAIGALMGYSGAVAANVGLAFLGGGAVAAGGLGIAGGTYVVAAVGAALGGALGASVTNAYVNEDKSFEIEKFREGVGIPVIVTRGFLNESSSDWRAAIAFVERRYPDAPIYKLHWGSKELAALGVPAARGAGARYAMGAAARVAARAGKAAAGKLNPIAPVMMAADLAKNPWHTARVRADRTGVALAGILARTEISSYHLVGHSLGARVMITAAETLSTQQGGPRIDTIHVVGAAIGRKGDWRKLNDAVSNKVHSYFSSNDKVLRYAYAAAQGGSVAAGYAGFGTSYPNIVDHDVSSCVDGHSEYFSKVTPV
;
A
#
# COMPACT_ATOMS: atom_id res chain seq x y z
N MET A 1 21.41 17.22 -22.04
CA MET A 1 20.18 16.74 -21.40
C MET A 1 20.61 15.98 -20.16
N GLY A 2 19.99 16.24 -19.01
CA GLY A 2 20.21 15.35 -17.88
C GLY A 2 19.76 13.95 -18.30
N ALA A 3 20.50 12.92 -17.89
CA ALA A 3 20.21 11.57 -18.33
C ALA A 3 20.38 10.62 -17.15
N VAL A 4 19.39 9.74 -16.98
CA VAL A 4 19.48 8.56 -16.13
C VAL A 4 19.82 7.40 -17.06
N HIS A 5 20.99 6.80 -16.86
CA HIS A 5 21.50 5.72 -17.69
C HIS A 5 21.65 4.46 -16.85
N PHE A 6 21.03 3.36 -17.29
CA PHE A 6 21.09 2.05 -16.63
C PHE A 6 21.99 1.10 -17.42
N THR A 7 22.82 0.33 -16.70
CA THR A 7 23.60 -0.79 -17.24
C THR A 7 23.49 -2.01 -16.34
N SER A 8 23.39 -3.19 -16.95
CA SER A 8 23.46 -4.48 -16.28
C SER A 8 24.77 -5.18 -16.67
N GLY A 9 25.55 -5.59 -15.67
CA GLY A 9 26.72 -6.45 -15.83
C GLY A 9 26.32 -7.92 -15.97
N GLU A 10 27.22 -8.73 -16.53
CA GLU A 10 27.04 -10.18 -16.69
C GLU A 10 27.04 -10.94 -15.35
N ASP A 11 27.61 -10.35 -14.32
CA ASP A 11 27.69 -10.85 -12.93
C ASP A 11 26.43 -10.54 -12.11
N GLY A 12 25.41 -9.93 -12.72
CA GLY A 12 24.20 -9.47 -12.03
C GLY A 12 24.36 -8.13 -11.30
N THR A 13 25.50 -7.45 -11.48
CA THR A 13 25.71 -6.10 -10.96
C THR A 13 24.92 -5.09 -11.79
N LEU A 14 24.10 -4.29 -11.11
CA LEU A 14 23.29 -3.23 -11.70
C LEU A 14 23.95 -1.87 -11.40
N THR A 15 24.10 -1.05 -12.43
CA THR A 15 24.67 0.31 -12.30
C THR A 15 23.72 1.35 -12.89
N CYS A 16 23.65 2.50 -12.25
CA CYS A 16 22.93 3.67 -12.74
C CYS A 16 23.78 4.93 -12.63
N GLU A 17 23.83 5.71 -13.72
CA GLU A 17 24.40 7.05 -13.73
C GLU A 17 23.31 8.09 -13.90
N VAL A 18 23.31 9.12 -13.04
CA VAL A 18 22.49 10.32 -13.21
C VAL A 18 23.40 11.51 -13.45
N ARG A 19 23.19 12.21 -14.56
CA ARG A 19 23.92 13.44 -14.88
C ARG A 19 23.01 14.65 -14.82
N SER A 20 23.44 15.70 -14.12
CA SER A 20 22.75 17.00 -14.12
C SER A 20 23.08 17.81 -15.38
N LEU A 21 22.29 18.84 -15.68
CA LEU A 21 22.57 19.80 -16.76
C LEU A 21 23.91 20.53 -16.58
N GLY A 22 24.33 20.74 -15.33
CA GLY A 22 25.60 21.32 -14.95
C GLY A 22 26.79 20.35 -15.01
N GLY A 23 26.56 19.10 -15.41
CA GLY A 23 27.60 18.08 -15.57
C GLY A 23 27.95 17.32 -14.30
N ARG A 24 27.22 17.51 -13.19
CA ARG A 24 27.42 16.74 -11.96
C ARG A 24 26.98 15.29 -12.17
N LEU A 25 27.64 14.37 -11.50
CA LEU A 25 27.42 12.93 -11.61
C LEU A 25 27.00 12.33 -10.27
N LEU A 26 25.97 11.49 -10.32
CA LEU A 26 25.73 10.43 -9.34
C LEU A 26 25.90 9.09 -10.03
N ARG A 27 26.64 8.16 -9.42
CA ARG A 27 26.70 6.77 -9.83
C ARG A 27 26.25 5.87 -8.68
N LEU A 28 25.34 4.96 -8.98
CA LEU A 28 24.79 3.96 -8.06
C LEU A 28 25.15 2.56 -8.54
N THR A 29 25.55 1.69 -7.62
CA THR A 29 25.88 0.28 -7.93
C THR A 29 25.32 -0.67 -6.88
N GLY A 30 24.78 -1.81 -7.32
CA GLY A 30 24.22 -2.84 -6.43
C GLY A 30 23.59 -3.99 -7.21
N ASN A 31 22.67 -4.72 -6.59
CA ASN A 31 21.87 -5.79 -7.23
C ASN A 31 20.38 -5.66 -6.83
N LEU A 32 19.49 -6.50 -7.38
CA LEU A 32 18.05 -6.43 -7.09
C LEU A 32 17.70 -6.54 -5.59
N ALA A 33 18.46 -7.32 -4.83
CA ALA A 33 18.27 -7.49 -3.39
C ALA A 33 18.81 -6.31 -2.57
N THR A 34 19.59 -5.41 -3.18
CA THR A 34 20.20 -4.27 -2.50
C THR A 34 19.14 -3.26 -2.08
N VAL A 35 19.07 -2.98 -0.79
CA VAL A 35 18.17 -1.97 -0.20
C VAL A 35 18.74 -0.58 -0.43
N GLU A 36 20.01 -0.36 -0.04
CA GLU A 36 20.74 0.88 -0.25
C GLU A 36 21.92 0.64 -1.21
N PRO A 37 21.93 1.24 -2.41
CA PRO A 37 23.04 1.07 -3.35
C PRO A 37 24.30 1.80 -2.88
N LEU A 38 25.46 1.31 -3.33
CA LEU A 38 26.71 2.04 -3.19
C LEU A 38 26.67 3.30 -4.06
N THR A 39 26.98 4.45 -3.48
CA THR A 39 26.89 5.75 -4.15
C THR A 39 28.26 6.38 -4.33
N SER A 40 28.52 6.94 -5.51
CA SER A 40 29.74 7.72 -5.80
C SER A 40 29.44 8.89 -6.75
N GLY A 41 30.35 9.86 -6.83
CA GLY A 41 30.21 11.05 -7.69
C GLY A 41 30.33 12.37 -6.92
N ASP A 42 29.69 13.41 -7.42
CA ASP A 42 29.70 14.74 -6.82
C ASP A 42 29.05 14.74 -5.44
N ALA A 43 29.70 15.37 -4.45
CA ALA A 43 29.27 15.34 -3.05
C ALA A 43 27.81 15.78 -2.84
N GLN A 44 27.35 16.83 -3.54
CA GLN A 44 25.97 17.31 -3.43
C GLN A 44 24.94 16.35 -4.06
N MET A 45 25.34 15.58 -5.07
CA MET A 45 24.51 14.56 -5.69
C MET A 45 24.40 13.33 -4.77
N VAL A 46 25.54 12.88 -4.24
CA VAL A 46 25.64 11.75 -3.31
C VAL A 46 24.87 12.01 -2.01
N ALA A 47 24.94 13.23 -1.48
CA ALA A 47 24.23 13.61 -0.25
C ALA A 47 22.69 13.65 -0.41
N ASN A 48 22.17 13.69 -1.64
CA ASN A 48 20.74 13.80 -1.89
C ASN A 48 20.06 12.42 -1.90
N LYS A 49 19.45 12.03 -0.76
CA LYS A 49 18.79 10.73 -0.59
C LYS A 49 17.63 10.51 -1.59
N ALA A 50 16.80 11.52 -1.84
CA ALA A 50 15.69 11.41 -2.78
C ALA A 50 16.18 11.16 -4.21
N LEU A 51 17.28 11.79 -4.62
CA LEU A 51 17.92 11.52 -5.91
C LEU A 51 18.37 10.06 -6.00
N ALA A 52 19.13 9.58 -4.99
CA ALA A 52 19.63 8.21 -4.96
C ALA A 52 18.50 7.18 -4.94
N HIS A 53 17.46 7.39 -4.12
CA HIS A 53 16.32 6.48 -4.02
C HIS A 53 15.52 6.41 -5.32
N ASN A 54 15.24 7.55 -5.98
CA ASN A 54 14.50 7.53 -7.24
C ASN A 54 15.33 6.91 -8.37
N ALA A 55 16.63 7.20 -8.45
CA ALA A 55 17.50 6.57 -9.43
C ALA A 55 17.62 5.05 -9.21
N TRP A 56 17.65 4.58 -7.96
CA TRP A 56 17.67 3.14 -7.67
C TRP A 56 16.31 2.47 -7.92
N ALA A 57 15.20 3.14 -7.62
CA ALA A 57 13.87 2.63 -7.95
C ALA A 57 13.67 2.50 -9.47
N TYR A 58 14.20 3.45 -10.25
CA TYR A 58 14.26 3.34 -11.71
C TYR A 58 14.98 2.05 -12.15
N VAL A 59 16.17 1.75 -11.60
CA VAL A 59 16.93 0.52 -11.89
C VAL A 59 16.10 -0.73 -11.61
N LYS A 60 15.46 -0.79 -10.44
CA LYS A 60 14.64 -1.94 -10.06
C LYS A 60 13.47 -2.13 -11.01
N HIS A 61 12.75 -1.08 -11.33
CA HIS A 61 11.62 -1.16 -12.25
C HIS A 61 12.03 -1.46 -13.69
N GLU A 62 13.18 -0.97 -14.15
CA GLU A 62 13.71 -1.32 -15.47
C GLU A 62 14.10 -2.80 -15.53
N THR A 63 14.69 -3.33 -14.45
CA THR A 63 15.03 -4.76 -14.35
C THR A 63 13.79 -5.65 -14.32
N GLU A 64 12.78 -5.29 -13.51
CA GLU A 64 11.49 -6.01 -13.46
C GLU A 64 10.73 -5.89 -14.78
N TYR A 65 10.80 -4.74 -15.46
CA TYR A 65 10.25 -4.56 -16.80
C TYR A 65 10.88 -5.52 -17.82
N GLN A 66 12.20 -5.75 -17.74
CA GLN A 66 12.91 -6.70 -18.59
C GLN A 66 12.58 -8.16 -18.25
N ALA A 67 12.30 -8.47 -16.98
CA ALA A 67 11.96 -9.82 -16.52
C ALA A 67 10.48 -10.18 -16.69
N ALA A 68 9.57 -9.19 -16.70
CA ALA A 68 8.13 -9.42 -16.73
C ALA A 68 7.67 -10.07 -18.04
N THR A 69 6.89 -11.15 -17.93
CA THR A 69 6.33 -11.90 -19.06
C THR A 69 4.93 -11.44 -19.45
N GLU A 70 4.19 -10.83 -18.51
CA GLU A 70 2.83 -10.32 -18.74
C GLU A 70 2.85 -8.85 -19.18
N ASP A 71 2.07 -8.53 -20.21
CA ASP A 71 2.03 -7.17 -20.79
C ASP A 71 1.61 -6.08 -19.80
N ASP A 72 0.65 -6.38 -18.91
CA ASP A 72 0.19 -5.42 -17.92
C ASP A 72 1.25 -5.12 -16.86
N GLN A 73 2.03 -6.14 -16.45
CA GLN A 73 3.17 -5.97 -15.56
C GLN A 73 4.26 -5.14 -16.22
N ARG A 74 4.58 -5.43 -17.49
CA ARG A 74 5.54 -4.65 -18.28
C ARG A 74 5.14 -3.18 -18.38
N LYS A 75 3.89 -2.89 -18.74
CA LYS A 75 3.38 -1.49 -18.80
C LYS A 75 3.46 -0.79 -17.44
N SER A 76 3.12 -1.50 -16.37
CA SER A 76 3.20 -0.99 -15.01
C SER A 76 4.63 -0.64 -14.59
N HIS A 77 5.58 -1.55 -14.78
CA HIS A 77 6.98 -1.33 -14.46
C HIS A 77 7.61 -0.24 -15.31
N ARG A 78 7.31 -0.22 -16.62
CA ARG A 78 7.80 0.83 -17.52
C ARG A 78 7.35 2.22 -17.06
N LYS A 79 6.06 2.37 -16.75
CA LYS A 79 5.52 3.64 -16.26
C LYS A 79 6.22 4.10 -14.97
N GLN A 80 6.44 3.18 -14.02
CA GLN A 80 7.12 3.50 -12.77
C GLN A 80 8.59 3.87 -12.98
N ALA A 81 9.29 3.17 -13.87
CA ALA A 81 10.66 3.50 -14.27
C ALA A 81 10.74 4.93 -14.83
N ASP A 82 9.88 5.26 -15.81
CA ASP A 82 9.86 6.59 -16.43
C ASP A 82 9.55 7.70 -15.39
N GLU A 83 8.62 7.46 -14.45
CA GLU A 83 8.29 8.41 -13.38
C GLU A 83 9.48 8.65 -12.43
N HIS A 84 10.16 7.58 -11.98
CA HIS A 84 11.32 7.68 -11.10
C HIS A 84 12.52 8.33 -11.79
N ALA A 85 12.78 8.02 -13.05
CA ALA A 85 13.83 8.65 -13.84
C ALA A 85 13.61 10.16 -13.96
N ALA A 86 12.38 10.59 -14.26
CA ALA A 86 12.03 12.01 -14.35
C ALA A 86 12.23 12.75 -13.02
N VAL A 87 11.90 12.11 -11.89
CA VAL A 87 12.14 12.69 -10.55
C VAL A 87 13.63 12.81 -10.26
N ALA A 88 14.42 11.76 -10.54
CA ALA A 88 15.86 11.76 -10.35
C ALA A 88 16.53 12.86 -11.19
N GLU A 89 16.23 12.93 -12.49
CA GLU A 89 16.80 13.95 -13.37
C GLU A 89 16.46 15.36 -12.90
N GLY A 90 15.20 15.62 -12.52
CA GLY A 90 14.83 16.94 -12.06
C GLY A 90 15.48 17.34 -10.75
N ILE A 91 15.64 16.42 -9.78
CA ILE A 91 16.39 16.72 -8.55
C ILE A 91 17.86 17.00 -8.86
N ALA A 92 18.50 16.21 -9.73
CA ALA A 92 19.86 16.44 -10.19
C ALA A 92 20.04 17.84 -10.77
N ASN A 93 19.09 18.29 -11.60
CA ASN A 93 19.13 19.62 -12.21
C ASN A 93 18.88 20.76 -11.21
N LEU A 94 18.11 20.51 -10.14
CA LEU A 94 17.94 21.50 -9.07
C LEU A 94 19.21 21.69 -8.23
N ILE A 95 20.03 20.65 -8.08
CA ILE A 95 21.29 20.70 -7.32
C ILE A 95 22.29 21.68 -7.96
N ASP A 96 22.24 21.86 -9.28
CA ASP A 96 23.10 22.81 -9.99
C ASP A 96 22.83 24.28 -9.63
N ASP A 97 21.63 24.59 -9.14
CA ASP A 97 21.14 25.95 -8.91
C ASP A 97 20.94 26.27 -7.41
N LEU A 98 21.59 25.52 -6.52
CA LEU A 98 21.49 25.72 -5.07
C LEU A 98 22.02 27.10 -4.66
N ALA A 99 21.25 27.80 -3.83
CA ALA A 99 21.60 29.08 -3.22
C ALA A 99 22.07 28.88 -1.77
N ASP A 100 22.66 29.91 -1.17
CA ASP A 100 23.06 29.88 0.25
C ASP A 100 21.98 30.39 1.20
N ASP A 101 20.73 30.51 0.70
CA ASP A 101 19.56 30.80 1.51
C ASP A 101 18.95 29.49 2.05
N PHE A 102 18.65 29.48 3.36
CA PHE A 102 18.00 28.36 4.03
C PHE A 102 16.72 28.82 4.73
N THR A 103 15.77 27.92 4.89
CA THR A 103 14.56 28.13 5.70
C THR A 103 14.26 26.86 6.47
N THR A 104 14.03 26.96 7.78
CA THR A 104 13.66 25.80 8.61
C THR A 104 12.15 25.64 8.67
N ALA A 105 11.66 24.49 8.24
CA ALA A 105 10.23 24.18 8.22
C ALA A 105 9.99 22.66 8.19
N TRP A 106 8.74 22.26 8.35
CA TRP A 106 8.33 20.86 8.16
C TRP A 106 8.29 20.49 6.68
N CYS A 107 8.93 19.38 6.33
CA CYS A 107 8.96 18.85 4.97
C CYS A 107 7.82 17.87 4.72
N SER A 108 6.95 18.11 3.74
CA SER A 108 5.87 17.16 3.38
C SER A 108 6.33 15.88 2.66
N GLY A 109 7.63 15.73 2.39
CA GLY A 109 8.17 14.51 1.75
C GLY A 109 8.82 13.54 2.73
N CYS A 110 9.52 14.03 3.76
CA CYS A 110 10.09 13.17 4.81
C CYS A 110 9.48 13.38 6.19
N PHE A 111 8.55 14.33 6.31
CA PHE A 111 7.86 14.68 7.54
C PHE A 111 8.76 15.09 8.71
N MET A 112 9.98 15.56 8.41
CA MET A 112 10.89 16.11 9.42
C MET A 112 10.91 17.63 9.38
N ARG A 113 11.09 18.24 10.56
CA ARG A 113 11.41 19.67 10.68
C ARG A 113 12.90 19.85 10.44
N THR A 114 13.25 20.46 9.32
CA THR A 114 14.64 20.53 8.86
C THR A 114 14.85 21.78 7.99
N GLU A 115 16.08 22.02 7.60
CA GLU A 115 16.41 23.10 6.68
C GLU A 115 15.99 22.76 5.26
N HIS A 116 15.56 23.78 4.53
CA HIS A 116 15.22 23.74 3.12
C HIS A 116 16.11 24.75 2.41
N ARG A 117 17.04 24.25 1.60
CA ARG A 117 17.98 25.07 0.85
C ARG A 117 17.32 25.56 -0.44
N LYS A 118 17.32 26.86 -0.66
CA LYS A 118 16.66 27.47 -1.83
C LYS A 118 17.36 27.13 -3.13
N VAL A 119 16.58 27.07 -4.21
CA VAL A 119 17.04 26.85 -5.58
C VAL A 119 16.58 28.02 -6.43
N HIS A 120 17.52 28.75 -7.05
CA HIS A 120 17.19 29.93 -7.85
C HIS A 120 16.50 29.59 -9.17
N GLY A 121 16.75 28.40 -9.70
CA GLY A 121 16.15 27.91 -10.95
C GLY A 121 16.72 28.55 -12.21
N LYS A 122 17.98 29.02 -12.19
CA LYS A 122 18.63 29.67 -13.35
C LYS A 122 18.83 28.70 -14.52
N ARG A 123 19.24 27.46 -14.27
CA ARG A 123 19.39 26.40 -15.28
C ARG A 123 18.13 25.56 -15.43
N SER A 124 17.49 25.21 -14.31
CA SER A 124 16.32 24.31 -14.32
C SER A 124 15.01 25.01 -14.70
N GLY A 125 14.94 26.35 -14.62
CA GLY A 125 13.69 27.11 -14.78
C GLY A 125 12.70 26.93 -13.61
N VAL A 126 13.09 26.20 -12.56
CA VAL A 126 12.22 25.77 -11.47
C VAL A 126 12.68 26.43 -10.16
N ARG A 127 11.83 27.31 -9.61
CA ARG A 127 12.03 27.86 -8.25
C ARG A 127 11.55 26.86 -7.20
N ALA A 128 12.46 26.36 -6.38
CA ALA A 128 12.18 25.33 -5.38
C ALA A 128 13.04 25.54 -4.12
N HIS A 129 12.87 24.65 -3.15
CA HIS A 129 13.85 24.36 -2.14
C HIS A 129 14.15 22.85 -2.13
N LEU A 130 15.38 22.45 -1.82
CA LEU A 130 15.71 21.06 -1.52
C LEU A 130 15.74 20.87 0.00
N CYS A 131 15.00 19.88 0.48
CA CYS A 131 15.05 19.48 1.89
C CYS A 131 16.46 18.98 2.24
N ALA A 132 17.08 19.49 3.30
CA ALA A 132 18.42 19.08 3.71
C ALA A 132 18.46 17.63 4.21
N SER A 133 17.35 17.12 4.78
CA SER A 133 17.30 15.77 5.33
C SER A 133 17.04 14.68 4.29
N CYS A 134 16.09 14.89 3.37
CA CYS A 134 15.73 13.88 2.37
C CYS A 134 16.05 14.27 0.92
N GLY A 135 16.38 15.52 0.64
CA GLY A 135 16.72 15.97 -0.71
C GLY A 135 15.55 16.20 -1.65
N VAL A 136 14.30 15.99 -1.21
CA VAL A 136 13.11 16.20 -2.04
C VAL A 136 12.92 17.69 -2.38
N ALA A 137 12.44 17.95 -3.59
CA ALA A 137 12.03 19.29 -4.01
C ALA A 137 10.76 19.73 -3.30
N THR A 138 10.78 20.97 -2.79
CA THR A 138 9.71 21.55 -1.97
C THR A 138 9.44 23.00 -2.33
N VAL A 139 8.29 23.50 -1.89
CA VAL A 139 7.87 24.90 -2.00
C VAL A 139 7.02 25.25 -0.78
N GLY A 140 6.95 26.53 -0.40
CA GLY A 140 6.04 26.97 0.66
C GLY A 140 4.61 26.53 0.39
N CYS A 141 3.90 26.11 1.43
CA CYS A 141 2.50 25.75 1.35
C CYS A 141 1.66 26.95 0.91
N ALA A 142 0.73 26.73 -0.02
CA ALA A 142 -0.19 27.76 -0.50
C ALA A 142 -1.32 28.12 0.48
N ALA A 143 -1.42 27.42 1.62
CA ALA A 143 -2.41 27.72 2.64
C ALA A 143 -2.07 29.06 3.32
N PRO A 144 -3.05 29.96 3.52
CA PRO A 144 -2.81 31.23 4.21
C PRO A 144 -2.13 31.01 5.57
N GLN A 145 -1.08 31.79 5.85
CA GLN A 145 -0.32 31.75 7.12
C GLN A 145 0.37 30.41 7.44
N CYS A 146 0.36 29.43 6.53
CA CYS A 146 1.08 28.18 6.74
C CYS A 146 2.56 28.34 6.37
N VAL A 147 3.43 27.94 7.30
CA VAL A 147 4.89 28.01 7.14
C VAL A 147 5.53 26.69 6.70
N HIS A 148 4.73 25.63 6.49
CA HIS A 148 5.23 24.30 6.13
C HIS A 148 5.55 24.19 4.64
N MET A 149 6.39 23.21 4.29
CA MET A 149 6.87 23.01 2.94
C MET A 149 6.11 21.87 2.26
N ALA A 150 5.42 22.18 1.17
CA ALA A 150 4.74 21.23 0.30
C ALA A 150 5.71 20.54 -0.66
N THR A 151 5.44 19.28 -1.03
CA THR A 151 6.24 18.62 -2.08
C THR A 151 5.96 19.25 -3.44
N ARG A 152 7.05 19.52 -4.17
CA ARG A 152 7.03 20.22 -5.45
C ARG A 152 7.28 19.23 -6.57
N GLY A 153 6.35 19.16 -7.52
CA GLY A 153 6.60 18.48 -8.80
C GLY A 153 7.54 19.30 -9.69
N LEU A 154 8.24 18.64 -10.61
CA LEU A 154 9.25 19.25 -11.46
C LEU A 154 8.69 19.98 -12.70
N GLY A 155 7.37 19.94 -12.90
CA GLY A 155 6.66 20.62 -13.99
C GLY A 155 6.45 22.13 -13.75
N SER A 156 5.94 22.82 -14.78
CA SER A 156 5.69 24.26 -14.74
C SER A 156 4.60 24.64 -13.71
N PHE A 157 4.85 25.74 -13.00
CA PHE A 157 4.12 26.13 -11.80
C PHE A 157 2.80 26.83 -12.12
N ARG A 158 1.67 26.13 -12.00
CA ARG A 158 0.33 26.72 -12.21
C ARG A 158 -0.74 26.25 -11.20
N ILE A 159 -0.37 25.48 -10.19
CA ILE A 159 -1.32 24.96 -9.18
C ILE A 159 -0.81 25.29 -7.77
N PRO A 160 -1.68 25.78 -6.87
CA PRO A 160 -1.41 25.82 -5.44
C PRO A 160 -0.92 24.46 -4.92
N ARG A 161 0.21 24.44 -4.18
CA ARG A 161 0.72 23.23 -3.55
C ARG A 161 0.51 23.32 -2.05
N TYR A 162 -0.10 22.27 -1.49
CA TYR A 162 -0.42 22.20 -0.07
C TYR A 162 0.53 21.22 0.64
N CYS A 163 0.88 21.52 1.88
CA CYS A 163 1.66 20.64 2.72
C CYS A 163 0.86 19.40 3.13
N ALA A 164 1.53 18.39 3.68
CA ALA A 164 0.93 17.11 4.06
C ALA A 164 -0.32 17.25 4.96
N GLU A 165 -0.32 18.20 5.91
CA GLU A 165 -1.51 18.51 6.72
C GLU A 165 -2.66 19.03 5.88
N HIS A 166 -2.44 20.03 5.02
CA HIS A 166 -3.47 20.61 4.18
C HIS A 166 -3.90 19.72 2.99
N ARG A 167 -3.16 18.62 2.75
CA ARG A 167 -3.56 17.53 1.86
C ARG A 167 -4.31 16.41 2.57
N HIS A 168 -4.32 16.42 3.91
CA HIS A 168 -4.78 15.33 4.76
C HIS A 168 -3.98 14.02 4.57
N ASP A 169 -2.71 14.12 4.16
CA ASP A 169 -1.81 12.96 4.14
C ASP A 169 -1.47 12.55 5.58
N ILE A 170 -1.21 13.52 6.46
CA ILE A 170 -1.03 13.34 7.90
C ILE A 170 -2.00 14.23 8.68
N PRO A 171 -2.38 13.87 9.92
CA PRO A 171 -3.24 14.68 10.79
C PRO A 171 -2.61 16.00 11.22
N SER A 172 -1.35 15.93 11.68
CA SER A 172 -0.49 17.05 12.02
C SER A 172 0.98 16.60 11.95
N PHE A 173 1.91 17.51 11.62
CA PHE A 173 3.34 17.25 11.70
C PHE A 173 3.81 17.09 13.15
N GLU A 174 3.34 17.97 14.04
CA GLU A 174 3.69 17.98 15.46
C GLU A 174 3.14 16.75 16.20
N ARG A 175 1.93 16.32 15.83
CA ARG A 175 1.24 15.18 16.47
C ARG A 175 1.44 13.85 15.77
N ALA A 176 2.32 13.81 14.77
CA ALA A 176 2.47 12.64 13.91
C ALA A 176 2.99 11.40 14.67
N THR A 177 3.67 11.64 15.79
CA THR A 177 4.23 10.65 16.71
C THR A 177 3.42 10.49 17.99
N ASP A 178 2.26 11.14 18.10
CA ASP A 178 1.39 11.00 19.27
C ASP A 178 1.00 9.53 19.47
N THR A 179 0.87 9.14 20.73
CA THR A 179 0.38 7.83 21.15
C THR A 179 -1.05 7.92 21.69
N VAL A 180 -1.72 6.77 21.75
CA VAL A 180 -3.00 6.59 22.43
C VAL A 180 -2.90 5.45 23.45
N GLU A 181 -3.73 5.48 24.49
CA GLU A 181 -3.72 4.46 25.54
C GLU A 181 -3.95 3.05 24.98
N GLY A 182 -4.90 2.91 24.05
CA GLY A 182 -5.27 1.64 23.43
C GLY A 182 -5.68 1.78 21.96
N PRO A 183 -5.76 0.64 21.24
CA PRO A 183 -6.03 0.66 19.81
C PRO A 183 -7.46 1.06 19.45
N GLU A 184 -8.42 1.03 20.38
CA GLU A 184 -9.78 1.57 20.23
C GLU A 184 -9.80 3.09 20.06
N ASP A 185 -8.79 3.77 20.58
CA ASP A 185 -8.67 5.24 20.54
C ASP A 185 -7.96 5.75 19.28
N TYR A 186 -7.64 4.87 18.33
CA TYR A 186 -6.92 5.21 17.10
C TYR A 186 -7.56 6.36 16.31
N GLY A 187 -8.87 6.58 16.44
CA GLY A 187 -9.56 7.73 15.83
C GLY A 187 -8.99 9.08 16.26
N LYS A 188 -8.44 9.19 17.49
CA LYS A 188 -7.75 10.39 17.98
C LYS A 188 -6.49 10.69 17.16
N LEU A 189 -5.78 9.64 16.71
CA LEU A 189 -4.61 9.74 15.84
C LEU A 189 -4.96 10.17 14.41
N LEU A 190 -6.22 10.13 14.00
CA LEU A 190 -6.66 10.45 12.63
C LEU A 190 -7.35 11.82 12.54
N LYS A 191 -7.49 12.53 13.67
CA LYS A 191 -8.11 13.85 13.71
C LYS A 191 -7.17 14.91 13.12
N TYR A 192 -7.59 15.56 12.04
CA TYR A 192 -6.81 16.61 11.37
C TYR A 192 -6.92 17.96 12.07
N ASP A 193 -5.79 18.64 12.22
CA ASP A 193 -5.74 20.00 12.80
C ASP A 193 -6.01 21.08 11.74
N LYS A 194 -5.80 20.75 10.47
CA LYS A 194 -5.94 21.65 9.33
C LYS A 194 -7.05 21.21 8.36
N PRO A 195 -7.69 22.14 7.64
CA PRO A 195 -8.67 21.79 6.61
C PRO A 195 -7.99 21.16 5.38
N ASN A 196 -8.74 20.32 4.66
CA ASN A 196 -8.26 19.73 3.40
C ASN A 196 -8.34 20.72 2.24
N LEU A 197 -7.40 21.66 2.18
CA LEU A 197 -7.37 22.68 1.13
C LEU A 197 -7.06 22.10 -0.25
N ASN A 198 -6.35 20.97 -0.32
CA ASN A 198 -6.13 20.25 -1.57
C ASN A 198 -7.45 19.74 -2.16
N ARG A 199 -8.27 19.06 -1.34
CA ARG A 199 -9.60 18.60 -1.74
C ARG A 199 -10.52 19.78 -2.06
N ALA A 200 -10.50 20.83 -1.25
CA ALA A 200 -11.29 22.04 -1.51
C ALA A 200 -10.92 22.68 -2.86
N THR A 201 -9.62 22.80 -3.17
CA THR A 201 -9.14 23.34 -4.45
C THR A 201 -9.56 22.43 -5.62
N LYS A 202 -9.47 21.11 -5.47
CA LYS A 202 -9.93 20.15 -6.49
C LYS A 202 -11.44 20.25 -6.74
N LEU A 203 -12.24 20.35 -5.67
CA LEU A 203 -13.69 20.49 -5.77
C LEU A 203 -14.09 21.84 -6.37
N ALA A 204 -13.43 22.93 -5.97
CA ALA A 204 -13.67 24.25 -6.54
C ALA A 204 -13.33 24.28 -8.04
N ALA A 205 -12.19 23.72 -8.44
CA ALA A 205 -11.82 23.60 -9.85
C ALA A 205 -12.84 22.77 -10.65
N ALA A 206 -13.31 21.65 -10.08
CA ALA A 206 -14.36 20.84 -10.71
C ALA A 206 -15.71 21.58 -10.78
N GLY A 207 -16.08 22.35 -9.75
CA GLY A 207 -17.32 23.12 -9.70
C GLY A 207 -17.36 24.28 -10.69
N VAL A 208 -16.26 25.04 -10.82
CA VAL A 208 -16.12 26.10 -11.84
C VAL A 208 -16.33 25.54 -13.25
N LEU A 209 -15.87 24.31 -13.51
CA LEU A 209 -16.06 23.63 -14.79
C LEU A 209 -17.50 23.16 -15.01
N ALA A 210 -18.16 22.64 -13.98
CA ALA A 210 -19.58 22.26 -14.07
C ALA A 210 -20.49 23.47 -14.33
N ALA A 211 -20.13 24.65 -13.82
CA ALA A 211 -20.84 25.90 -14.09
C ALA A 211 -20.53 26.48 -15.48
N GLY A 212 -19.29 26.33 -15.97
CA GLY A 212 -18.86 26.83 -17.28
C GLY A 212 -19.23 25.94 -18.47
N VAL A 213 -19.47 24.64 -18.24
CA VAL A 213 -19.92 23.69 -19.27
C VAL A 213 -21.25 23.11 -18.81
N ALA A 214 -22.35 23.73 -19.24
CA ALA A 214 -23.68 23.14 -19.10
C ALA A 214 -23.73 21.86 -19.96
N VAL A 215 -23.34 20.72 -19.38
CA VAL A 215 -23.47 19.40 -20.01
C VAL A 215 -24.72 18.73 -19.41
N PRO A 216 -25.83 18.62 -20.16
CA PRO A 216 -26.93 17.76 -19.77
C PRO A 216 -26.50 16.30 -20.05
N GLY A 217 -26.09 15.57 -19.02
CA GLY A 217 -25.75 14.14 -19.13
C GLY A 217 -24.56 13.75 -18.27
N GLY A 218 -24.80 12.91 -17.25
CA GLY A 218 -23.87 12.64 -16.15
C GLY A 218 -22.52 12.01 -16.51
N ILE A 219 -21.54 12.32 -15.64
CA ILE A 219 -20.29 11.59 -15.29
C ILE A 219 -19.77 10.58 -16.33
N ALA A 220 -19.53 11.03 -17.56
CA ALA A 220 -18.91 10.20 -18.59
C ALA A 220 -17.94 11.01 -19.47
N ALA A 221 -17.00 11.73 -18.85
CA ALA A 221 -15.86 12.29 -19.58
C ALA A 221 -14.66 12.63 -18.67
N ALA A 222 -14.08 11.65 -17.97
CA ALA A 222 -12.85 11.89 -17.20
C ALA A 222 -11.71 12.55 -18.03
N PRO A 223 -11.51 12.22 -19.33
CA PRO A 223 -10.56 12.94 -20.18
C PRO A 223 -10.96 14.39 -20.48
N ALA A 224 -12.25 14.71 -20.60
CA ALA A 224 -12.71 16.08 -20.85
C ALA A 224 -12.66 16.94 -19.59
N VAL A 225 -12.95 16.38 -18.42
CA VAL A 225 -12.77 17.06 -17.12
C VAL A 225 -11.28 17.31 -16.87
N GLY A 226 -10.41 16.31 -17.10
CA GLY A 226 -8.96 16.52 -17.09
C GLY A 226 -8.55 17.59 -18.10
N GLY A 227 -9.08 17.55 -19.32
CA GLY A 227 -8.80 18.52 -20.38
C GLY A 227 -9.14 19.95 -19.99
N ALA A 228 -10.31 20.14 -19.39
CA ALA A 228 -10.79 21.46 -18.99
C ALA A 228 -10.04 22.00 -17.77
N ILE A 229 -9.69 21.16 -16.79
CA ILE A 229 -8.82 21.56 -15.67
C ILE A 229 -7.43 21.94 -16.18
N GLY A 230 -6.84 21.13 -17.05
CA GLY A 230 -5.55 21.45 -17.65
C GLY A 230 -5.60 22.73 -18.49
N ALA A 231 -6.72 23.01 -19.15
CA ALA A 231 -6.95 24.24 -19.91
C ALA A 231 -7.09 25.48 -19.01
N LEU A 232 -7.80 25.38 -17.88
CA LEU A 232 -7.80 26.43 -16.84
C LEU A 232 -6.40 26.70 -16.29
N MET A 233 -5.56 25.66 -16.27
CA MET A 233 -4.15 25.75 -15.93
C MET A 233 -3.27 26.10 -17.14
N GLY A 234 -3.84 26.62 -18.23
CA GLY A 234 -3.14 27.14 -19.40
C GLY A 234 -2.42 26.11 -20.29
N TYR A 235 -2.72 24.82 -20.15
CA TYR A 235 -2.24 23.79 -21.07
C TYR A 235 -3.29 23.56 -22.17
N SER A 236 -2.89 23.00 -23.31
CA SER A 236 -3.82 22.70 -24.40
C SER A 236 -3.73 21.23 -24.84
N GLY A 237 -4.77 20.76 -25.52
CA GLY A 237 -4.82 19.42 -26.10
C GLY A 237 -4.61 18.28 -25.10
N ALA A 238 -3.89 17.24 -25.51
CA ALA A 238 -3.61 16.06 -24.68
C ALA A 238 -2.80 16.40 -23.41
N VAL A 239 -1.99 17.47 -23.45
CA VAL A 239 -1.25 17.95 -22.27
C VAL A 239 -2.22 18.49 -21.23
N ALA A 240 -3.24 19.23 -21.64
CA ALA A 240 -4.29 19.68 -20.75
C ALA A 240 -5.02 18.49 -20.09
N ALA A 241 -5.40 17.50 -20.89
CA ALA A 241 -6.07 16.29 -20.39
C ALA A 241 -5.24 15.57 -19.32
N ASN A 242 -3.95 15.36 -19.59
CA ASN A 242 -3.06 14.66 -18.68
C ASN A 242 -2.73 15.49 -17.44
N VAL A 243 -2.51 16.80 -17.58
CA VAL A 243 -2.21 17.69 -16.45
C VAL A 243 -3.42 17.85 -15.54
N GLY A 244 -4.61 18.04 -16.07
CA GLY A 244 -5.80 18.13 -15.24
C GLY A 244 -6.20 16.79 -14.62
N LEU A 245 -5.96 15.67 -15.32
CA LEU A 245 -6.13 14.34 -14.71
C LEU A 245 -5.09 14.08 -13.61
N ALA A 246 -3.85 14.54 -13.79
CA ALA A 246 -2.81 14.50 -12.76
C ALA A 246 -3.13 15.44 -11.59
N PHE A 247 -3.79 16.58 -11.82
CA PHE A 247 -4.31 17.42 -10.74
C PHE A 247 -5.42 16.71 -9.95
N LEU A 248 -6.31 16.00 -10.63
CA LEU A 248 -7.38 15.24 -10.00
C LEU A 248 -6.86 14.00 -9.25
N GLY A 249 -5.93 13.23 -9.83
CA GLY A 249 -5.48 11.91 -9.33
C GLY A 249 -4.02 11.78 -8.88
N GLY A 250 -3.14 12.75 -9.13
CA GLY A 250 -1.68 12.61 -9.00
C GLY A 250 -1.08 12.90 -7.62
N GLY A 251 -1.71 12.43 -6.55
CA GLY A 251 -1.25 12.65 -5.17
C GLY A 251 -0.13 11.72 -4.69
N ALA A 252 -0.07 10.49 -5.21
CA ALA A 252 0.73 9.42 -4.59
C ALA A 252 2.23 9.42 -4.98
N VAL A 253 2.58 9.83 -6.21
CA VAL A 253 3.94 9.67 -6.75
C VAL A 253 4.85 10.87 -6.40
N ALA A 254 4.27 12.07 -6.27
CA ALA A 254 5.02 13.31 -6.01
C ALA A 254 5.52 13.47 -4.56
N ALA A 255 5.31 12.47 -3.69
CA ALA A 255 5.76 12.49 -2.29
C ALA A 255 7.14 11.85 -2.07
N GLY A 256 7.82 11.35 -3.11
CA GLY A 256 9.16 10.78 -2.99
C GLY A 256 9.19 9.26 -2.88
N GLY A 257 8.62 8.57 -3.88
CA GLY A 257 8.88 7.15 -4.13
C GLY A 257 8.24 6.14 -3.19
N LEU A 258 7.32 6.56 -2.31
CA LEU A 258 6.55 5.67 -1.43
C LEU A 258 5.10 5.48 -1.91
N GLY A 259 4.81 5.92 -3.15
CA GLY A 259 3.53 5.71 -3.82
C GLY A 259 3.34 4.23 -4.14
N ILE A 260 2.79 3.50 -3.16
CA ILE A 260 2.21 2.14 -3.19
C ILE A 260 2.39 1.41 -4.53
N ALA A 261 3.57 0.85 -4.74
CA ALA A 261 3.79 -0.16 -5.76
C ALA A 261 4.73 -1.25 -5.22
N GLY A 262 4.24 -2.49 -5.18
CA GLY A 262 4.97 -3.67 -4.70
C GLY A 262 4.72 -3.99 -3.22
N GLY A 263 3.77 -4.89 -2.95
CA GLY A 263 3.33 -5.26 -1.59
C GLY A 263 4.44 -5.71 -0.63
N THR A 264 5.62 -6.10 -1.12
CA THR A 264 6.77 -6.49 -0.27
C THR A 264 7.70 -5.31 0.07
N TYR A 265 7.86 -4.34 -0.85
CA TYR A 265 8.68 -3.14 -0.61
C TYR A 265 7.98 -2.16 0.34
N VAL A 266 6.65 -2.12 0.30
CA VAL A 266 5.84 -1.30 1.22
C VAL A 266 6.02 -1.79 2.66
N VAL A 267 5.99 -3.09 2.93
CA VAL A 267 6.10 -3.63 4.31
C VAL A 267 7.43 -3.23 4.97
N ALA A 268 8.56 -3.40 4.27
CA ALA A 268 9.89 -3.07 4.82
C ALA A 268 10.10 -1.55 5.01
N ALA A 269 9.66 -0.74 4.05
CA ALA A 269 9.83 0.72 4.10
C ALA A 269 8.91 1.38 5.13
N VAL A 270 7.67 0.89 5.26
CA VAL A 270 6.70 1.41 6.23
C VAL A 270 7.04 0.96 7.63
N GLY A 271 7.51 -0.29 7.76
CA GLY A 271 7.94 -0.90 9.01
C GLY A 271 8.97 -0.10 9.80
N ALA A 272 10.08 0.30 9.16
CA ALA A 272 11.12 1.13 9.79
C ALA A 272 10.64 2.54 10.18
N ALA A 273 9.50 2.98 9.65
CA ALA A 273 8.94 4.30 9.87
C ALA A 273 7.61 4.29 10.64
N LEU A 274 7.21 3.13 11.19
CA LEU A 274 6.08 2.99 12.09
C LEU A 274 6.30 3.84 13.35
N GLY A 275 5.21 4.34 13.93
CA GLY A 275 5.29 5.30 15.03
C GLY A 275 5.61 6.73 14.59
N GLY A 276 6.22 6.90 13.41
CA GLY A 276 6.54 8.20 12.83
C GLY A 276 5.48 8.72 11.87
N ALA A 277 5.68 9.96 11.41
CA ALA A 277 4.79 10.62 10.47
C ALA A 277 4.63 9.91 9.12
N LEU A 278 5.67 9.20 8.66
CA LEU A 278 5.57 8.40 7.44
C LEU A 278 4.64 7.19 7.65
N GLY A 279 4.81 6.43 8.73
CA GLY A 279 3.87 5.37 9.11
C GLY A 279 2.44 5.90 9.29
N ALA A 280 2.29 7.05 9.96
CA ALA A 280 1.01 7.73 10.12
C ALA A 280 0.36 8.06 8.77
N SER A 281 1.13 8.54 7.79
CA SER A 281 0.60 8.87 6.45
C SER A 281 0.05 7.65 5.71
N VAL A 282 0.71 6.50 5.84
CA VAL A 282 0.28 5.25 5.18
C VAL A 282 -0.95 4.66 5.87
N THR A 283 -0.95 4.59 7.21
CA THR A 283 -2.12 4.18 7.98
C THR A 283 -3.32 5.07 7.65
N ASN A 284 -3.13 6.38 7.65
CA ASN A 284 -4.18 7.35 7.41
C ASN A 284 -4.76 7.26 5.98
N ALA A 285 -3.91 7.07 4.97
CA ALA A 285 -4.36 6.84 3.61
C ALA A 285 -5.24 5.58 3.51
N TYR A 286 -4.82 4.48 4.15
CA TYR A 286 -5.60 3.24 4.14
C TYR A 286 -6.93 3.36 4.89
N VAL A 287 -6.95 3.88 6.12
CA VAL A 287 -8.19 4.02 6.91
C VAL A 287 -9.17 4.99 6.22
N ASN A 288 -8.66 6.01 5.51
CA ASN A 288 -9.52 6.89 4.73
C ASN A 288 -10.11 6.22 3.49
N GLU A 289 -9.36 5.35 2.82
CA GLU A 289 -9.84 4.57 1.67
C GLU A 289 -10.84 3.50 2.11
N ASP A 290 -10.53 2.78 3.18
CA ASP A 290 -11.31 1.65 3.68
C ASP A 290 -12.22 2.05 4.83
N LYS A 291 -13.45 2.45 4.50
CA LYS A 291 -14.47 2.83 5.49
C LYS A 291 -14.98 1.66 6.35
N SER A 292 -14.59 0.42 6.05
CA SER A 292 -14.91 -0.74 6.91
C SER A 292 -13.83 -1.02 7.94
N PHE A 293 -12.70 -0.31 7.90
CA PHE A 293 -11.65 -0.47 8.90
C PHE A 293 -12.09 0.11 10.25
N GLU A 294 -12.17 -0.73 11.26
CA GLU A 294 -12.49 -0.34 12.63
C GLU A 294 -11.81 -1.27 13.64
N ILE A 295 -11.30 -0.70 14.73
CA ILE A 295 -10.84 -1.47 15.89
C ILE A 295 -11.83 -1.23 17.02
N GLU A 296 -12.64 -2.24 17.32
CA GLU A 296 -13.67 -2.21 18.35
C GLU A 296 -13.16 -2.95 19.59
N LYS A 297 -13.14 -2.29 20.75
CA LYS A 297 -12.93 -2.98 22.02
C LYS A 297 -14.16 -3.80 22.36
N PHE A 298 -14.00 -5.12 22.41
CA PHE A 298 -15.08 -6.03 22.76
C PHE A 298 -15.18 -6.24 24.28
N ARG A 299 -14.04 -6.36 24.95
CA ARG A 299 -13.98 -6.68 26.37
C ARG A 299 -12.76 -6.04 27.02
N GLU A 300 -12.97 -5.45 28.19
CA GLU A 300 -11.90 -5.07 29.11
C GLU A 300 -11.23 -6.30 29.73
N GLY A 301 -10.03 -6.15 30.27
CA GLY A 301 -9.34 -7.28 30.88
C GLY A 301 -7.97 -6.92 31.43
N VAL A 302 -7.24 -7.94 31.87
CA VAL A 302 -5.87 -7.83 32.38
C VAL A 302 -4.95 -8.75 31.58
N GLY A 303 -3.71 -8.30 31.35
CA GLY A 303 -2.71 -9.06 30.61
C GLY A 303 -2.51 -8.56 29.18
N ILE A 304 -1.93 -9.40 28.32
CA ILE A 304 -1.60 -9.04 26.95
C ILE A 304 -2.90 -9.01 26.11
N PRO A 305 -3.28 -7.87 25.53
CA PRO A 305 -4.50 -7.77 24.74
C PRO A 305 -4.46 -8.60 23.46
N VAL A 306 -5.63 -9.10 23.07
CA VAL A 306 -5.82 -9.92 21.87
C VAL A 306 -6.52 -9.11 20.78
N ILE A 307 -5.88 -8.96 19.62
CA ILE A 307 -6.55 -8.46 18.40
C ILE A 307 -7.02 -9.67 17.60
N VAL A 308 -8.33 -9.78 17.37
CA VAL A 308 -8.94 -10.85 16.57
C VAL A 308 -9.57 -10.31 15.30
N THR A 309 -9.32 -10.97 14.17
CA THR A 309 -9.98 -10.67 12.90
C THR A 309 -10.44 -11.92 12.17
N ARG A 310 -11.48 -11.75 11.35
CA ARG A 310 -12.10 -12.80 10.55
C ARG A 310 -11.62 -12.71 9.10
N GLY A 311 -11.85 -13.78 8.35
CA GLY A 311 -11.60 -13.83 6.91
C GLY A 311 -12.83 -13.52 6.06
N PHE A 312 -12.60 -13.45 4.75
CA PHE A 312 -13.55 -13.05 3.71
C PHE A 312 -14.97 -13.64 3.81
N LEU A 313 -15.14 -14.93 4.11
CA LEU A 313 -16.49 -15.54 4.12
C LEU A 313 -17.37 -15.09 5.29
N ASN A 314 -16.78 -14.54 6.36
CA ASN A 314 -17.48 -14.15 7.57
C ASN A 314 -17.24 -12.68 7.95
N GLU A 315 -16.53 -11.91 7.12
CA GLU A 315 -16.12 -10.53 7.45
C GLU A 315 -17.32 -9.58 7.62
N SER A 316 -18.38 -9.77 6.85
CA SER A 316 -19.60 -8.95 6.84
C SER A 316 -20.72 -9.50 7.73
N SER A 317 -20.55 -10.69 8.31
CA SER A 317 -21.54 -11.22 9.25
C SER A 317 -21.42 -10.48 10.57
N SER A 318 -22.52 -10.14 11.22
CA SER A 318 -22.49 -9.56 12.58
C SER A 318 -22.11 -10.58 13.66
N ASP A 319 -22.00 -11.87 13.31
CA ASP A 319 -21.76 -12.94 14.26
C ASP A 319 -20.26 -13.18 14.51
N TRP A 320 -19.80 -12.67 15.65
CA TRP A 320 -18.43 -12.84 16.17
C TRP A 320 -18.32 -13.97 17.20
N ARG A 321 -19.42 -14.64 17.58
CA ARG A 321 -19.47 -15.52 18.76
C ARG A 321 -18.40 -16.61 18.72
N ALA A 322 -18.24 -17.29 17.58
CA ALA A 322 -17.25 -18.35 17.44
C ALA A 322 -15.81 -17.84 17.56
N ALA A 323 -15.49 -16.70 16.94
CA ALA A 323 -14.16 -16.11 16.99
C ALA A 323 -13.81 -15.60 18.40
N ILE A 324 -14.77 -14.97 19.07
CA ILE A 324 -14.62 -14.54 20.47
C ILE A 324 -14.47 -15.75 21.38
N ALA A 325 -15.34 -16.75 21.27
CA ALA A 325 -15.24 -17.96 22.09
C ALA A 325 -13.90 -18.68 21.90
N PHE A 326 -13.33 -18.66 20.69
CA PHE A 326 -11.97 -19.16 20.44
C PHE A 326 -10.94 -18.39 21.27
N VAL A 327 -10.97 -17.06 21.25
CA VAL A 327 -10.06 -16.23 22.05
C VAL A 327 -10.25 -16.47 23.55
N GLU A 328 -11.49 -16.48 24.03
CA GLU A 328 -11.81 -16.63 25.45
C GLU A 328 -11.37 -17.98 26.02
N ARG A 329 -11.41 -19.06 25.23
CA ARG A 329 -10.89 -20.37 25.65
C ARG A 329 -9.40 -20.33 25.98
N ARG A 330 -8.62 -19.48 25.30
CA ARG A 330 -7.16 -19.37 25.50
C ARG A 330 -6.74 -18.24 26.42
N TYR A 331 -7.48 -17.13 26.34
CA TYR A 331 -7.18 -15.86 27.01
C TYR A 331 -8.45 -15.40 27.75
N PRO A 332 -8.87 -16.09 28.82
CA PRO A 332 -10.14 -15.84 29.50
C PRO A 332 -10.22 -14.44 30.10
N ASP A 333 -9.09 -13.88 30.55
CA ASP A 333 -9.03 -12.60 31.26
C ASP A 333 -8.49 -11.43 30.43
N ALA A 334 -7.96 -11.70 29.23
CA ALA A 334 -7.30 -10.67 28.42
C ALA A 334 -8.30 -9.66 27.85
N PRO A 335 -7.89 -8.39 27.65
CA PRO A 335 -8.66 -7.46 26.82
C PRO A 335 -8.78 -8.01 25.39
N ILE A 336 -9.95 -7.88 24.76
CA ILE A 336 -10.21 -8.37 23.41
C ILE A 336 -10.64 -7.21 22.52
N TYR A 337 -9.98 -7.11 21.36
CA TYR A 337 -10.32 -6.15 20.31
C TYR A 337 -10.67 -6.87 19.03
N LYS A 338 -11.76 -6.46 18.39
CA LYS A 338 -12.14 -6.91 17.06
C LYS A 338 -11.56 -5.94 16.04
N LEU A 339 -10.85 -6.48 15.07
CA LEU A 339 -10.48 -5.75 13.87
C LEU A 339 -11.48 -6.03 12.77
N HIS A 340 -12.27 -5.02 12.44
CA HIS A 340 -13.15 -5.00 11.27
C HIS A 340 -12.39 -4.49 10.05
N TRP A 341 -12.60 -5.17 8.94
CA TRP A 341 -12.16 -4.79 7.60
C TRP A 341 -13.01 -5.60 6.62
N GLY A 342 -13.15 -5.14 5.38
CA GLY A 342 -13.94 -5.83 4.36
C GLY A 342 -13.12 -6.19 3.13
N SER A 343 -13.67 -7.05 2.28
CA SER A 343 -13.24 -7.34 0.92
C SER A 343 -14.48 -7.40 0.02
N LYS A 344 -15.08 -6.23 -0.24
CA LYS A 344 -16.21 -6.06 -1.19
C LYS A 344 -15.94 -6.73 -2.55
N GLU A 345 -14.66 -6.86 -2.89
CA GLU A 345 -14.12 -7.39 -4.12
C GLU A 345 -14.27 -8.93 -4.22
N LEU A 346 -14.22 -9.64 -3.09
CA LEU A 346 -14.42 -11.10 -3.07
C LEU A 346 -15.90 -11.49 -2.99
N ALA A 347 -16.79 -10.61 -2.52
CA ALA A 347 -18.24 -10.82 -2.67
C ALA A 347 -18.63 -10.92 -4.16
N ALA A 348 -17.88 -10.27 -5.05
CA ALA A 348 -18.01 -10.40 -6.50
C ALA A 348 -17.47 -11.73 -7.06
N LEU A 349 -16.69 -12.49 -6.28
CA LEU A 349 -16.19 -13.83 -6.63
C LEU A 349 -17.10 -14.98 -6.18
N GLY A 350 -18.34 -14.66 -5.77
CA GLY A 350 -19.36 -15.58 -5.26
C GLY A 350 -19.10 -17.06 -5.58
N VAL A 351 -18.70 -17.82 -4.57
CA VAL A 351 -18.52 -19.27 -4.68
C VAL A 351 -19.87 -19.86 -5.08
N PRO A 352 -19.95 -20.67 -6.15
CA PRO A 352 -21.14 -21.47 -6.41
C PRO A 352 -21.23 -22.55 -5.32
N ALA A 353 -21.91 -22.23 -4.22
CA ALA A 353 -22.32 -23.22 -3.24
C ALA A 353 -23.28 -24.21 -3.93
N ALA A 354 -22.95 -25.49 -3.80
CA ALA A 354 -23.59 -26.57 -4.52
C ALA A 354 -25.12 -26.64 -4.29
N ARG A 355 -25.85 -26.83 -5.40
CA ARG A 355 -27.19 -27.42 -5.55
C ARG A 355 -28.30 -26.89 -4.61
N GLY A 356 -28.91 -25.79 -5.01
CA GLY A 356 -30.24 -25.36 -4.56
C GLY A 356 -30.84 -24.37 -5.55
N ALA A 357 -32.18 -24.29 -5.64
CA ALA A 357 -32.97 -23.64 -6.70
C ALA A 357 -32.73 -22.14 -6.98
N GLY A 358 -31.71 -21.51 -6.39
CA GLY A 358 -31.28 -20.12 -6.64
C GLY A 358 -30.42 -19.90 -7.89
N ALA A 359 -30.06 -20.96 -8.63
CA ALA A 359 -29.17 -20.90 -9.79
C ALA A 359 -29.65 -20.00 -10.95
N ARG A 360 -30.94 -19.63 -11.00
CA ARG A 360 -31.51 -18.82 -12.09
C ARG A 360 -31.22 -17.32 -11.98
N TYR A 361 -31.03 -16.79 -10.76
CA TYR A 361 -30.81 -15.36 -10.57
C TYR A 361 -29.34 -14.96 -10.85
N ALA A 362 -28.39 -15.86 -10.56
CA ALA A 362 -26.96 -15.66 -10.85
C ALA A 362 -26.64 -15.72 -12.36
N MET A 363 -27.39 -16.50 -13.15
CA MET A 363 -27.20 -16.55 -14.61
C MET A 363 -27.62 -15.26 -15.34
N GLY A 364 -28.55 -14.47 -14.78
CA GLY A 364 -29.04 -13.24 -15.41
C GLY A 364 -28.01 -12.11 -15.48
N ALA A 365 -27.07 -12.06 -14.54
CA ALA A 365 -25.99 -11.08 -14.52
C ALA A 365 -24.82 -11.48 -15.43
N ALA A 366 -24.46 -12.77 -15.44
CA ALA A 366 -23.45 -13.32 -16.35
C ALA A 366 -23.86 -13.18 -17.83
N ALA A 367 -25.16 -13.33 -18.15
CA ALA A 367 -25.69 -13.17 -19.50
C ALA A 367 -25.51 -11.74 -20.06
N ARG A 368 -25.54 -10.69 -19.23
CA ARG A 368 -25.29 -9.31 -19.69
C ARG A 368 -23.83 -9.01 -19.99
N VAL A 369 -22.91 -9.67 -19.29
CA VAL A 369 -21.46 -9.57 -19.55
C VAL A 369 -21.11 -10.38 -20.80
N ALA A 370 -21.68 -11.57 -20.97
CA ALA A 370 -21.54 -12.38 -22.19
C ALA A 370 -22.12 -11.67 -23.44
N ALA A 371 -23.22 -10.93 -23.31
CA ALA A 371 -23.84 -10.20 -24.42
C ALA A 371 -22.98 -9.04 -24.97
N ARG A 372 -22.05 -8.48 -24.18
CA ARG A 372 -21.12 -7.43 -24.65
C ARG A 372 -19.87 -7.97 -25.32
N ALA A 373 -19.52 -9.24 -25.11
CA ALA A 373 -18.37 -9.89 -25.75
C ALA A 373 -18.70 -10.53 -27.12
N GLY A 374 -19.98 -10.65 -27.46
CA GLY A 374 -20.47 -11.48 -28.57
C GLY A 374 -20.20 -11.00 -30.00
N LYS A 375 -19.54 -9.85 -30.25
CA LYS A 375 -19.26 -9.40 -31.62
C LYS A 375 -17.84 -9.71 -32.14
N ALA A 376 -16.93 -10.23 -31.30
CA ALA A 376 -15.53 -10.42 -31.70
C ALA A 376 -15.04 -11.89 -31.79
N ALA A 377 -15.90 -12.89 -31.55
CA ALA A 377 -15.46 -14.29 -31.48
C ALA A 377 -16.36 -15.24 -32.28
N ALA A 378 -16.46 -15.02 -33.60
CA ALA A 378 -16.98 -16.02 -34.54
C ALA A 378 -15.80 -16.70 -35.26
N GLY A 379 -15.08 -17.58 -34.56
CA GLY A 379 -13.98 -18.32 -35.15
C GLY A 379 -13.30 -19.28 -34.18
N LYS A 380 -13.70 -20.56 -34.25
CA LYS A 380 -13.06 -21.75 -33.67
C LYS A 380 -12.72 -21.68 -32.15
N LEU A 381 -13.73 -21.95 -31.33
CA LEU A 381 -13.55 -22.24 -29.90
C LEU A 381 -12.86 -23.60 -29.72
N ASN A 382 -11.56 -23.55 -29.41
CA ASN A 382 -10.83 -24.64 -28.77
C ASN A 382 -11.44 -24.87 -27.37
N PRO A 383 -11.81 -26.11 -26.96
CA PRO A 383 -12.50 -26.40 -25.69
C PRO A 383 -11.78 -25.94 -24.41
N ILE A 384 -10.54 -25.45 -24.50
CA ILE A 384 -9.74 -24.93 -23.37
C ILE A 384 -9.94 -23.41 -23.16
N ALA A 385 -10.41 -22.66 -24.16
CA ALA A 385 -10.56 -21.20 -24.07
C ALA A 385 -11.54 -20.69 -22.99
N PRO A 386 -12.69 -21.35 -22.71
CA PRO A 386 -13.61 -20.88 -21.66
C PRO A 386 -13.04 -21.00 -20.24
N VAL A 387 -12.16 -21.99 -20.00
CA VAL A 387 -11.56 -22.25 -18.68
C VAL A 387 -10.51 -21.19 -18.33
N MET A 388 -9.72 -20.75 -19.31
CA MET A 388 -8.72 -19.69 -19.13
C MET A 388 -9.39 -18.34 -18.82
N MET A 389 -10.48 -18.01 -19.50
CA MET A 389 -11.25 -16.78 -19.23
C MET A 389 -11.88 -16.76 -17.82
N ALA A 390 -12.38 -17.90 -17.34
CA ALA A 390 -12.92 -18.00 -15.98
C ALA A 390 -11.83 -17.86 -14.90
N ALA A 391 -10.64 -18.41 -15.13
CA ALA A 391 -9.50 -18.27 -14.25
C ALA A 391 -9.02 -16.80 -14.17
N ASP A 392 -8.96 -16.09 -15.29
CA ASP A 392 -8.54 -14.68 -15.31
C ASP A 392 -9.57 -13.75 -14.66
N LEU A 393 -10.87 -14.07 -14.75
CA LEU A 393 -11.92 -13.34 -14.03
C LEU A 393 -11.87 -13.59 -12.52
N ALA A 394 -11.41 -14.77 -12.08
CA ALA A 394 -11.27 -15.13 -10.67
C ALA A 394 -9.99 -14.58 -10.01
N LYS A 395 -8.88 -14.49 -10.77
CA LYS A 395 -7.59 -14.00 -10.28
C LYS A 395 -7.63 -12.53 -9.83
N ASN A 396 -8.35 -11.67 -10.57
CA ASN A 396 -8.30 -10.23 -10.34
C ASN A 396 -8.89 -9.81 -8.96
N PRO A 397 -10.08 -10.25 -8.54
CA PRO A 397 -10.61 -9.84 -7.25
C PRO A 397 -9.95 -10.59 -6.06
N TRP A 398 -9.45 -11.82 -6.26
CA TRP A 398 -8.67 -12.53 -5.24
C TRP A 398 -7.35 -11.82 -4.97
N HIS A 399 -6.61 -11.46 -6.02
CA HIS A 399 -5.38 -10.69 -5.90
C HIS A 399 -5.65 -9.35 -5.20
N THR A 400 -6.72 -8.65 -5.59
CA THR A 400 -7.12 -7.38 -4.97
C THR A 400 -7.39 -7.53 -3.47
N ALA A 401 -8.12 -8.58 -3.05
CA ALA A 401 -8.39 -8.83 -1.65
C ALA A 401 -7.15 -9.23 -0.85
N ARG A 402 -6.23 -9.98 -1.47
CA ARG A 402 -4.91 -10.28 -0.89
C ARG A 402 -4.11 -9.00 -0.65
N VAL A 403 -4.05 -8.11 -1.65
CA VAL A 403 -3.37 -6.81 -1.52
C VAL A 403 -4.03 -5.96 -0.45
N ARG A 404 -5.37 -5.97 -0.38
CA ARG A 404 -6.11 -5.28 0.67
C ARG A 404 -5.74 -5.81 2.06
N ALA A 405 -5.71 -7.12 2.25
CA ALA A 405 -5.30 -7.75 3.51
C ALA A 405 -3.87 -7.34 3.92
N ASP A 406 -2.92 -7.27 2.97
CA ASP A 406 -1.57 -6.75 3.26
C ASP A 406 -1.63 -5.30 3.74
N ARG A 407 -2.40 -4.44 3.06
CA ARG A 407 -2.56 -3.03 3.44
C ARG A 407 -3.25 -2.88 4.80
N THR A 408 -4.24 -3.73 5.11
CA THR A 408 -4.88 -3.79 6.43
C THR A 408 -3.84 -4.14 7.51
N GLY A 409 -2.98 -5.13 7.26
CA GLY A 409 -1.93 -5.53 8.21
C GLY A 409 -0.93 -4.40 8.47
N VAL A 410 -0.48 -3.70 7.42
CA VAL A 410 0.40 -2.53 7.54
C VAL A 410 -0.29 -1.39 8.31
N ALA A 411 -1.57 -1.13 8.04
CA ALA A 411 -2.33 -0.10 8.74
C ALA A 411 -2.51 -0.43 10.23
N LEU A 412 -2.85 -1.68 10.54
CA LEU A 412 -2.92 -2.19 11.91
C LEU A 412 -1.58 -2.00 12.61
N ALA A 413 -0.47 -2.44 12.01
CA ALA A 413 0.87 -2.24 12.56
C ALA A 413 1.15 -0.76 12.88
N GLY A 414 0.82 0.16 11.98
CA GLY A 414 1.00 1.60 12.21
C GLY A 414 0.08 2.22 13.26
N ILE A 415 -1.02 1.56 13.62
CA ILE A 415 -1.84 1.94 14.78
C ILE A 415 -1.23 1.38 16.05
N LEU A 416 -0.95 0.08 16.10
CA LEU A 416 -0.38 -0.58 17.27
C LEU A 416 0.95 0.07 17.69
N ALA A 417 1.78 0.43 16.71
CA ALA A 417 3.03 1.18 16.88
C ALA A 417 2.91 2.50 17.66
N ARG A 418 1.69 3.07 17.74
CA ARG A 418 1.36 4.33 18.41
C ARG A 418 0.37 4.11 19.55
N THR A 419 0.39 2.93 20.14
CA THR A 419 -0.31 2.64 21.39
C THR A 419 0.67 2.61 22.55
N GLU A 420 0.19 2.84 23.76
CA GLU A 420 0.98 2.72 25.00
C GLU A 420 1.10 1.27 25.48
N ILE A 421 0.47 0.33 24.76
CA ILE A 421 0.48 -1.10 25.05
C ILE A 421 1.80 -1.71 24.55
N SER A 422 2.51 -2.42 25.41
CA SER A 422 3.83 -2.98 25.08
C SER A 422 3.81 -4.28 24.28
N SER A 423 2.70 -5.02 24.29
CA SER A 423 2.61 -6.32 23.61
C SER A 423 1.19 -6.70 23.20
N TYR A 424 1.06 -7.51 22.15
CA TYR A 424 -0.21 -8.01 21.64
C TYR A 424 -0.17 -9.50 21.30
N HIS A 425 -1.30 -10.19 21.49
CA HIS A 425 -1.61 -11.44 20.82
C HIS A 425 -2.44 -11.16 19.56
N LEU A 426 -2.18 -11.89 18.48
CA LEU A 426 -2.91 -11.72 17.22
C LEU A 426 -3.64 -13.01 16.84
N VAL A 427 -4.91 -12.90 16.45
CA VAL A 427 -5.73 -14.04 16.02
C VAL A 427 -6.38 -13.73 14.67
N GLY A 428 -6.13 -14.58 13.67
CA GLY A 428 -6.62 -14.33 12.31
C GLY A 428 -7.11 -15.59 11.62
N HIS A 429 -8.22 -15.48 10.89
CA HIS A 429 -8.76 -16.55 10.05
C HIS A 429 -8.61 -16.25 8.56
N SER A 430 -8.17 -17.22 7.76
CA SER A 430 -8.13 -17.06 6.29
C SER A 430 -7.31 -15.85 5.83
N LEU A 431 -7.86 -14.91 5.07
CA LEU A 431 -7.17 -13.65 4.74
C LEU A 431 -6.92 -12.77 5.98
N GLY A 432 -7.73 -12.91 7.04
CA GLY A 432 -7.46 -12.32 8.33
C GLY A 432 -6.18 -12.84 8.99
N ALA A 433 -5.81 -14.11 8.75
CA ALA A 433 -4.50 -14.62 9.17
C ALA A 433 -3.35 -13.89 8.46
N ARG A 434 -3.54 -13.57 7.17
CA ARG A 434 -2.59 -12.77 6.41
C ARG A 434 -2.47 -11.34 6.96
N VAL A 435 -3.58 -10.70 7.34
CA VAL A 435 -3.57 -9.40 8.02
C VAL A 435 -2.68 -9.46 9.27
N MET A 436 -2.85 -10.49 10.11
CA MET A 436 -2.09 -10.64 11.35
C MET A 436 -0.60 -10.93 11.13
N ILE A 437 -0.27 -11.80 10.17
CA ILE A 437 1.12 -12.08 9.78
C ILE A 437 1.78 -10.79 9.25
N THR A 438 1.14 -10.09 8.33
CA THR A 438 1.68 -8.84 7.77
C THR A 438 1.83 -7.78 8.86
N ALA A 439 0.89 -7.65 9.80
CA ALA A 439 1.01 -6.72 10.91
C ALA A 439 2.22 -7.05 11.80
N ALA A 440 2.42 -8.32 12.14
CA ALA A 440 3.55 -8.76 12.96
C ALA A 440 4.90 -8.52 12.26
N GLU A 441 5.01 -8.91 10.98
CA GLU A 441 6.23 -8.68 10.19
C GLU A 441 6.53 -7.19 9.97
N THR A 442 5.50 -6.34 9.88
CA THR A 442 5.68 -4.90 9.74
C THR A 442 6.15 -4.30 11.08
N LEU A 443 5.49 -4.66 12.20
CA LEU A 443 5.86 -4.20 13.54
C LEU A 443 7.26 -4.62 13.97
N SER A 444 7.70 -5.83 13.61
CA SER A 444 9.02 -6.34 14.02
C SER A 444 10.20 -5.54 13.46
N THR A 445 9.97 -4.73 12.43
CA THR A 445 10.98 -3.83 11.87
C THR A 445 11.05 -2.47 12.57
N GLN A 446 10.10 -2.16 13.46
CA GLN A 446 10.11 -0.95 14.27
C GLN A 446 10.97 -1.13 15.52
N GLN A 447 11.91 -0.21 15.74
CA GLN A 447 12.67 -0.15 16.99
C GLN A 447 11.78 0.42 18.12
N GLY A 448 11.72 -0.27 19.26
CA GLY A 448 10.98 0.19 20.44
C GLY A 448 9.45 0.14 20.34
N GLY A 449 8.90 -0.43 19.26
CA GLY A 449 7.47 -0.66 19.10
C GLY A 449 6.94 -1.82 19.96
N PRO A 450 5.60 -2.02 19.99
CA PRO A 450 5.01 -3.13 20.73
C PRO A 450 5.45 -4.47 20.14
N ARG A 451 5.67 -5.45 21.03
CA ARG A 451 6.01 -6.81 20.61
C ARG A 451 4.76 -7.61 20.27
N ILE A 452 4.86 -8.48 19.27
CA ILE A 452 3.86 -9.54 19.11
C ILE A 452 4.32 -10.73 19.97
N ASP A 453 3.49 -11.14 20.92
CA ASP A 453 3.82 -12.27 21.78
C ASP A 453 3.54 -13.59 21.08
N THR A 454 2.26 -13.83 20.77
CA THR A 454 1.77 -15.07 20.18
C THR A 454 0.78 -14.75 19.05
N ILE A 455 0.85 -15.52 17.96
CA ILE A 455 -0.10 -15.42 16.85
C ILE A 455 -0.84 -16.75 16.71
N HIS A 456 -2.17 -16.73 16.63
CA HIS A 456 -2.97 -17.87 16.20
C HIS A 456 -3.54 -17.62 14.80
N VAL A 457 -3.09 -18.40 13.82
CA VAL A 457 -3.62 -18.35 12.46
C VAL A 457 -4.42 -19.60 12.16
N VAL A 458 -5.69 -19.44 11.83
CA VAL A 458 -6.60 -20.56 11.54
C VAL A 458 -6.99 -20.55 10.06
N GLY A 459 -6.76 -21.64 9.35
CA GLY A 459 -7.05 -21.75 7.92
C GLY A 459 -6.36 -20.66 7.08
N ALA A 460 -5.09 -20.36 7.36
CA ALA A 460 -4.38 -19.21 6.79
C ALA A 460 -4.35 -19.19 5.24
N ALA A 461 -4.86 -18.11 4.64
CA ALA A 461 -4.84 -17.88 3.19
C ALA A 461 -3.52 -17.22 2.72
N ILE A 462 -2.40 -17.88 3.03
CA ILE A 462 -1.05 -17.47 2.63
C ILE A 462 -0.32 -18.64 2.00
N GLY A 463 0.59 -18.39 1.05
CA GLY A 463 1.23 -19.45 0.28
C GLY A 463 2.29 -20.15 1.11
N ARG A 464 2.29 -21.49 1.12
CA ARG A 464 3.20 -22.31 1.94
C ARG A 464 4.69 -22.08 1.64
N LYS A 465 5.02 -21.85 0.38
CA LYS A 465 6.40 -21.63 -0.10
C LYS A 465 6.77 -20.15 0.12
N GLY A 466 7.13 -19.79 1.35
CA GLY A 466 7.59 -18.46 1.74
C GLY A 466 8.85 -18.52 2.60
N ASP A 467 9.60 -17.42 2.68
CA ASP A 467 10.63 -17.24 3.70
C ASP A 467 9.97 -16.80 5.00
N TRP A 468 9.82 -17.76 5.92
CA TRP A 468 9.14 -17.54 7.20
C TRP A 468 10.06 -17.04 8.31
N ARG A 469 11.30 -16.64 8.00
CA ARG A 469 12.24 -16.09 8.99
C ARG A 469 11.68 -14.84 9.66
N LYS A 470 11.16 -13.92 8.85
CA LYS A 470 10.61 -12.66 9.35
C LYS A 470 9.47 -12.89 10.33
N LEU A 471 8.55 -13.78 9.99
CA LEU A 471 7.46 -14.18 10.88
C LEU A 471 7.97 -14.90 12.14
N ASN A 472 8.97 -15.77 12.02
CA ASN A 472 9.60 -16.44 13.16
C ASN A 472 10.22 -15.44 14.15
N ASP A 473 10.89 -14.41 13.61
CA ASP A 473 11.60 -13.40 14.39
C ASP A 473 10.66 -12.29 14.90
N ALA A 474 9.47 -12.16 14.30
CA ALA A 474 8.48 -11.16 14.67
C ALA A 474 7.73 -11.48 15.97
N VAL A 475 7.76 -12.72 16.43
CA VAL A 475 7.05 -13.16 17.64
C VAL A 475 7.99 -13.43 18.80
N SER A 476 7.57 -13.09 20.01
CA SER A 476 8.32 -13.39 21.24
C SER A 476 8.15 -14.85 21.67
N ASN A 477 7.04 -15.49 21.28
CA ASN A 477 6.70 -16.85 21.65
C ASN A 477 6.42 -17.70 20.40
N LYS A 478 5.16 -18.03 20.09
CA LYS A 478 4.81 -18.93 18.97
C LYS A 478 3.85 -18.32 17.97
N VAL A 479 3.96 -18.77 16.73
CA VAL A 479 2.91 -18.73 15.72
C VAL A 479 2.28 -20.12 15.70
N HIS A 480 1.05 -20.23 16.19
CA HIS A 480 0.25 -21.44 16.11
C HIS A 480 -0.59 -21.41 14.82
N SER A 481 -0.27 -22.33 13.91
CA SER A 481 -0.93 -22.49 12.62
C SER A 481 -1.86 -23.69 12.68
N TYR A 482 -3.16 -23.47 12.55
CA TYR A 482 -4.17 -24.53 12.51
C TYR A 482 -4.61 -24.74 11.07
N PHE A 483 -4.32 -25.91 10.52
CA PHE A 483 -4.62 -26.24 9.12
C PHE A 483 -5.52 -27.48 9.00
N SER A 484 -6.30 -27.55 7.92
CA SER A 484 -7.11 -28.72 7.61
C SER A 484 -7.01 -29.09 6.13
N SER A 485 -6.71 -30.34 5.87
CA SER A 485 -6.73 -30.94 4.53
C SER A 485 -8.15 -31.14 3.98
N ASN A 486 -9.19 -30.97 4.82
CA ASN A 486 -10.59 -30.98 4.40
C ASN A 486 -11.06 -29.61 3.86
N ASP A 487 -10.24 -28.57 3.99
CA ASP A 487 -10.57 -27.21 3.56
C ASP A 487 -10.61 -27.08 2.03
N LYS A 488 -11.81 -27.25 1.46
CA LYS A 488 -12.05 -27.16 0.02
C LYS A 488 -11.83 -25.75 -0.54
N VAL A 489 -12.01 -24.70 0.27
CA VAL A 489 -11.81 -23.31 -0.21
C VAL A 489 -10.32 -23.11 -0.47
N LEU A 490 -9.48 -23.48 0.49
CA LEU A 490 -8.02 -23.39 0.32
C LEU A 490 -7.46 -24.42 -0.66
N ARG A 491 -8.09 -25.59 -0.79
CA ARG A 491 -7.68 -26.59 -1.78
C ARG A 491 -7.93 -26.15 -3.22
N TYR A 492 -9.09 -25.57 -3.49
CA TYR A 492 -9.53 -25.30 -4.87
C TYR A 492 -9.49 -23.82 -5.22
N ALA A 493 -10.13 -22.95 -4.44
CA ALA A 493 -10.25 -21.53 -4.77
C ALA A 493 -8.91 -20.80 -4.64
N TYR A 494 -8.20 -21.02 -3.53
CA TYR A 494 -6.85 -20.47 -3.35
C TYR A 494 -5.89 -20.98 -4.42
N ALA A 495 -5.86 -22.30 -4.66
CA ALA A 495 -4.98 -22.90 -5.65
C ALA A 495 -5.26 -22.36 -7.06
N ALA A 496 -6.53 -22.27 -7.47
CA ALA A 496 -6.89 -21.69 -8.78
C ALA A 496 -6.45 -20.23 -8.91
N ALA A 497 -6.68 -19.41 -7.87
CA ALA A 497 -6.34 -18.00 -7.90
C ALA A 497 -4.82 -17.72 -7.81
N GLN A 498 -4.04 -18.64 -7.23
CA GLN A 498 -2.60 -18.50 -7.02
C GLN A 498 -1.78 -19.43 -7.92
N GLY A 499 -2.31 -19.78 -9.10
CA GLY A 499 -1.57 -20.53 -10.12
C GLY A 499 -1.11 -21.92 -9.67
N GLY A 500 -1.93 -22.62 -8.89
CA GLY A 500 -1.62 -23.94 -8.33
C GLY A 500 -0.85 -23.92 -7.01
N SER A 501 -0.62 -22.74 -6.41
CA SER A 501 0.04 -22.64 -5.11
C SER A 501 -0.78 -23.28 -3.99
N VAL A 502 -0.08 -23.90 -3.03
CA VAL A 502 -0.69 -24.51 -1.85
C VAL A 502 -0.74 -23.50 -0.70
N ALA A 503 -1.90 -23.36 -0.06
CA ALA A 503 -2.06 -22.52 1.13
C ALA A 503 -1.51 -23.19 2.39
N ALA A 504 -0.90 -22.41 3.29
CA ALA A 504 -0.49 -22.89 4.61
C ALA A 504 -1.69 -23.37 5.43
N GLY A 505 -2.86 -22.74 5.33
CA GLY A 505 -4.08 -23.20 6.00
C GLY A 505 -4.64 -24.54 5.51
N TYR A 506 -4.17 -25.06 4.37
CA TYR A 506 -4.57 -26.37 3.84
C TYR A 506 -3.61 -27.48 4.25
N ALA A 507 -2.31 -27.19 4.39
CA ALA A 507 -1.28 -28.21 4.53
C ALA A 507 -0.21 -27.91 5.61
N GLY A 508 -0.38 -26.85 6.38
CA GLY A 508 0.62 -26.29 7.27
C GLY A 508 1.68 -25.45 6.54
N PHE A 509 2.42 -24.66 7.31
CA PHE A 509 3.62 -23.95 6.84
C PHE A 509 4.74 -24.94 6.44
N GLY A 510 4.89 -26.03 7.20
CA GLY A 510 5.89 -27.08 6.96
C GLY A 510 7.32 -26.55 7.00
N THR A 511 7.60 -25.64 7.95
CA THR A 511 8.89 -24.98 8.13
C THR A 511 9.69 -25.59 9.29
N SER A 512 11.01 -25.43 9.27
CA SER A 512 11.92 -25.79 10.36
C SER A 512 12.10 -24.68 11.40
N TYR A 513 11.53 -23.49 11.19
CA TYR A 513 11.67 -22.38 12.12
C TYR A 513 10.96 -22.68 13.46
N PRO A 514 11.66 -22.55 14.60
CA PRO A 514 11.21 -23.09 15.88
C PRO A 514 9.99 -22.38 16.46
N ASN A 515 9.71 -21.12 16.07
CA ASN A 515 8.57 -20.39 16.60
C ASN A 515 7.28 -20.67 15.83
N ILE A 516 7.32 -21.36 14.70
CA ILE A 516 6.13 -21.65 13.88
C ILE A 516 5.74 -23.11 14.09
N VAL A 517 4.56 -23.33 14.66
CA VAL A 517 4.05 -24.65 15.02
C VAL A 517 2.77 -24.93 14.26
N ASP A 518 2.80 -25.97 13.42
CA ASP A 518 1.64 -26.45 12.70
C ASP A 518 0.84 -27.47 13.52
N HIS A 519 -0.47 -27.27 13.56
CA HIS A 519 -1.46 -28.13 14.19
C HIS A 519 -2.43 -28.62 13.12
N ASP A 520 -2.39 -29.92 12.83
CA ASP A 520 -3.37 -30.54 11.93
C ASP A 520 -4.70 -30.70 12.67
N VAL A 521 -5.72 -29.96 12.25
CA VAL A 521 -7.07 -29.99 12.80
C VAL A 521 -8.07 -30.65 11.85
N SER A 522 -7.59 -31.44 10.88
CA SER A 522 -8.43 -32.14 9.91
C SER A 522 -9.41 -33.14 10.55
N SER A 523 -9.14 -33.60 11.78
CA SER A 523 -10.04 -34.52 12.50
C SER A 523 -11.32 -33.86 12.99
N CYS A 524 -11.34 -32.53 13.14
CA CYS A 524 -12.53 -31.79 13.59
C CYS A 524 -13.01 -30.75 12.58
N VAL A 525 -12.14 -30.15 11.78
CA VAL A 525 -12.51 -29.11 10.80
C VAL A 525 -12.74 -29.74 9.43
N ASP A 526 -14.00 -29.72 8.96
CA ASP A 526 -14.43 -30.25 7.66
C ASP A 526 -14.62 -29.15 6.61
N GLY A 527 -14.67 -27.88 7.05
CA GLY A 527 -14.94 -26.73 6.19
C GLY A 527 -14.26 -25.44 6.62
N HIS A 528 -14.06 -24.54 5.64
CA HIS A 528 -13.31 -23.29 5.83
C HIS A 528 -13.87 -22.36 6.91
N SER A 529 -15.19 -22.37 7.13
CA SER A 529 -15.86 -21.52 8.12
C SER A 529 -15.87 -22.11 9.54
N GLU A 530 -15.40 -23.35 9.74
CA GLU A 530 -15.59 -24.10 10.98
C GLU A 530 -14.42 -23.97 11.97
N TYR A 531 -13.31 -23.37 11.57
CA TYR A 531 -12.11 -23.33 12.41
C TYR A 531 -12.37 -22.72 13.79
N PHE A 532 -12.97 -21.52 13.86
CA PHE A 532 -13.20 -20.86 15.15
C PHE A 532 -14.15 -21.64 16.07
N SER A 533 -15.14 -22.35 15.51
CA SER A 533 -16.11 -23.11 16.29
C SER A 533 -15.57 -24.47 16.74
N LYS A 534 -14.72 -25.12 15.94
CA LYS A 534 -14.29 -26.51 16.18
C LYS A 534 -12.86 -26.66 16.70
N VAL A 535 -12.02 -25.62 16.59
CA VAL A 535 -10.63 -25.67 17.07
C VAL A 535 -10.54 -25.18 18.52
N THR A 536 -9.85 -25.94 19.35
CA THR A 536 -9.41 -25.50 20.67
C THR A 536 -7.99 -24.95 20.54
N PRO A 537 -7.76 -23.66 20.80
CA PRO A 537 -6.42 -23.08 20.80
C PRO A 537 -5.53 -23.72 21.88
N VAL A 538 -4.24 -23.75 21.61
CA VAL A 538 -3.20 -24.34 22.48
C VAL A 538 -2.60 -23.25 23.36
#